data_AF-A0AA43DVX8-F1
#
_entry.id   AF-A0AA43DVX8-F1
#
_cell.length_a   1.000
_cell.length_b   1.000
_cell.length_c   1.000
_cell.angle_alpha   90.00
_cell.angle_beta   90.00
_cell.angle_gamma   90.00
#
_symmetry.space_group_name_H-M   'P 1'
#
loop_
_entity.id
_entity.type
_entity.pdbx_description
1 polymer ?
#
loop_
_entity_poly.entity_id
_entity_poly.type
_entity_poly.pdbx_seq_one_letter_code
_entity_poly.pdbx_strand_id
1 'polypeptide(L)'
;MTFQDLLKAEALTFLERHHCEHLGNDKKLFDRAVQHLVSQYCVTAQIAEPLVHLASTDMAAICDRQRLDVGSSTATHTVITDPSTGHAWAIPVSLIYERIINAPDNGRYRITNS
;
A
#
# COMPACT_ATOMS: atom_id res chain seq x y z
N MET A 1 -20.17 -8.62 -14.05
CA MET A 1 -19.05 -7.68 -13.87
C MET A 1 -19.15 -6.63 -14.97
N THR A 2 -19.27 -5.36 -14.62
CA THR A 2 -19.36 -4.26 -15.60
C THR A 2 -17.97 -3.85 -16.11
N PHE A 3 -17.91 -3.09 -17.20
CA PHE A 3 -16.64 -2.55 -17.71
C PHE A 3 -15.95 -1.62 -16.68
N GLN A 4 -16.73 -0.86 -15.92
CA GLN A 4 -16.20 -0.02 -14.82
C GLN A 4 -15.62 -0.87 -13.69
N ASP A 5 -16.28 -1.98 -13.33
CA ASP A 5 -15.75 -2.91 -12.32
C ASP A 5 -14.42 -3.53 -12.75
N LEU A 6 -14.29 -3.84 -14.05
CA LEU A 6 -13.05 -4.37 -14.62
C LEU A 6 -11.92 -3.34 -14.53
N LEU A 7 -12.16 -2.11 -14.96
CA LEU A 7 -11.15 -1.04 -14.90
C LEU A 7 -10.72 -0.72 -13.47
N LYS A 8 -11.67 -0.73 -12.53
CA LYS A 8 -11.36 -0.55 -11.10
C LYS A 8 -10.49 -1.70 -10.57
N ALA A 9 -10.81 -2.95 -10.91
CA ALA A 9 -10.04 -4.11 -10.48
C ALA A 9 -8.60 -4.11 -11.05
N GLU A 10 -8.43 -3.68 -12.29
CA GLU A 10 -7.10 -3.54 -12.91
C GLU A 10 -6.31 -2.38 -12.30
N ALA A 11 -6.96 -1.25 -12.03
CA ALA A 11 -6.35 -0.16 -11.28
C ALA A 11 -5.87 -0.63 -9.89
N LEU A 12 -6.70 -1.37 -9.17
CA LEU A 12 -6.34 -1.94 -7.86
C LEU A 12 -5.13 -2.87 -7.97
N THR A 13 -5.15 -3.78 -8.94
CA THR A 13 -4.02 -4.70 -9.19
C THR A 13 -2.73 -3.95 -9.51
N PHE A 14 -2.81 -2.88 -10.30
CA PHE A 14 -1.67 -2.02 -10.59
C PHE A 14 -1.15 -1.34 -9.31
N LEU A 15 -2.04 -0.78 -8.49
CA LEU A 15 -1.69 -0.15 -7.23
C LEU A 15 -1.03 -1.14 -6.28
N GLU A 16 -1.57 -2.35 -6.11
CA GLU A 16 -0.99 -3.41 -5.27
C GLU A 16 0.45 -3.76 -5.68
N ARG A 17 0.71 -3.86 -6.98
CA ARG A 17 2.04 -4.22 -7.51
C ARG A 17 3.07 -3.10 -7.33
N HIS A 18 2.64 -1.85 -7.44
CA HIS A 18 3.56 -0.70 -7.50
C HIS A 18 3.58 0.15 -6.22
N HIS A 19 2.73 -0.12 -5.23
CA HIS A 19 2.66 0.70 -4.01
C HIS A 19 4.00 0.77 -3.26
N CYS A 20 4.72 -0.34 -3.17
CA CYS A 20 6.04 -0.40 -2.53
C CYS A 20 7.12 0.45 -3.22
N GLU A 21 6.94 0.81 -4.49
CA GLU A 21 7.89 1.68 -5.22
C GLU A 21 7.74 3.17 -4.85
N HIS A 22 6.58 3.56 -4.30
CA HIS A 22 6.24 4.97 -4.01
C HIS A 22 5.86 5.17 -2.55
N LEU A 23 6.51 4.46 -1.62
CA LEU A 23 6.32 4.65 -0.17
C LEU A 23 6.55 6.13 0.20
N GLY A 24 5.46 6.91 0.30
CA GLY A 24 5.48 8.34 0.57
C GLY A 24 5.18 9.29 -0.60
N ASN A 25 4.88 8.80 -1.81
CA ASN A 25 4.43 9.62 -2.94
C ASN A 25 3.18 9.04 -3.62
N ASP A 26 2.07 9.04 -2.90
CA ASP A 26 0.78 8.51 -3.34
C ASP A 26 0.26 9.22 -4.60
N LYS A 27 0.58 10.51 -4.77
CA LYS A 27 0.21 11.27 -5.98
C LYS A 27 0.87 10.71 -7.24
N LYS A 28 2.17 10.40 -7.18
CA LYS A 28 2.90 9.84 -8.34
C LYS A 28 2.41 8.44 -8.69
N LEU A 29 2.08 7.63 -7.69
CA LEU A 29 1.48 6.31 -7.89
C LEU A 29 0.09 6.42 -8.55
N PHE A 30 -0.74 7.34 -8.05
CA PHE A 30 -2.05 7.64 -8.62
C PHE A 30 -1.96 8.06 -10.09
N ASP A 31 -1.10 9.03 -10.41
CA ASP A 31 -0.93 9.53 -11.78
C ASP A 31 -0.45 8.40 -12.73
N ARG A 32 0.43 7.50 -12.26
CA ARG A 32 0.87 6.32 -13.02
C ARG A 32 -0.28 5.33 -13.26
N ALA A 33 -1.13 5.09 -12.26
CA ALA A 33 -2.29 4.21 -12.41
C ALA A 33 -3.33 4.79 -13.40
N VAL A 34 -3.56 6.11 -13.38
CA VAL A 34 -4.41 6.79 -14.37
C VAL A 34 -3.84 6.61 -15.78
N GLN A 35 -2.54 6.88 -15.97
CA GLN A 35 -1.88 6.68 -17.26
C GLN A 35 -1.92 5.22 -17.73
N HIS A 36 -1.81 4.26 -16.82
CA HIS A 36 -1.95 2.85 -17.13
C HIS A 36 -3.32 2.53 -17.71
N LEU A 37 -4.41 2.99 -17.07
CA LEU A 37 -5.76 2.78 -17.61
C LEU A 37 -5.96 3.47 -18.96
N VAL A 38 -5.52 4.72 -19.10
CA VAL A 38 -5.63 5.48 -20.35
C VAL A 38 -4.90 4.78 -21.51
N SER A 39 -3.69 4.28 -21.25
CA SER A 39 -2.86 3.65 -22.29
C SER A 39 -3.28 2.23 -22.64
N GLN A 40 -3.65 1.39 -21.66
CA GLN A 40 -4.02 0.00 -21.92
C GLN A 40 -5.47 -0.19 -22.36
N TYR A 41 -6.39 0.65 -21.87
CA TYR A 41 -7.83 0.49 -22.10
C TYR A 41 -8.43 1.61 -22.95
N CYS A 42 -7.60 2.52 -23.48
CA CYS A 42 -7.99 3.63 -24.35
C CYS A 42 -9.11 4.51 -23.76
N VAL A 43 -9.20 4.60 -22.44
CA VAL A 43 -10.16 5.48 -21.75
C VAL A 43 -9.60 6.88 -21.59
N THR A 44 -10.46 7.87 -21.37
CA THR A 44 -10.02 9.24 -21.06
C THR A 44 -9.60 9.35 -19.60
N ALA A 45 -8.73 10.32 -19.29
CA ALA A 45 -8.36 10.62 -17.90
C ALA A 45 -9.60 10.93 -17.03
N GLN A 46 -10.61 11.61 -17.60
CA GLN A 46 -11.86 11.93 -16.93
C GLN A 46 -12.66 10.70 -16.48
N ILE A 47 -12.50 9.55 -17.16
CA ILE A 47 -13.09 8.27 -16.77
C ILE A 47 -12.14 7.50 -15.82
N ALA A 48 -10.84 7.53 -16.08
CA ALA A 48 -9.83 6.79 -15.32
C ALA A 48 -9.63 7.33 -13.90
N GLU A 49 -9.53 8.66 -13.73
CA GLU A 49 -9.28 9.31 -12.44
C GLU A 49 -10.25 8.88 -11.31
N PRO A 50 -11.59 8.95 -11.48
CA PRO A 50 -12.50 8.52 -10.42
C PRO A 50 -12.40 7.02 -10.11
N LEU A 51 -12.10 6.18 -11.10
CA LEU A 51 -11.92 4.73 -10.90
C LEU A 51 -10.64 4.43 -10.13
N VAL A 52 -9.54 5.10 -10.47
CA VAL A 52 -8.26 4.99 -9.74
C VAL A 52 -8.41 5.54 -8.32
N HIS A 53 -9.20 6.60 -8.13
CA HIS A 53 -9.49 7.11 -6.79
C HIS A 53 -10.23 6.09 -5.94
N LEU A 54 -11.27 5.45 -6.48
CA LEU A 54 -11.98 4.37 -5.79
C LEU A 54 -11.04 3.19 -5.49
N ALA A 55 -10.20 2.79 -6.45
CA ALA A 55 -9.21 1.73 -6.23
C ALA A 55 -8.15 2.12 -5.18
N SER A 56 -7.77 3.40 -5.10
CA SER A 56 -6.84 3.91 -4.09
C SER A 56 -7.44 3.88 -2.69
N THR A 57 -8.72 4.20 -2.55
CA THR A 57 -9.45 4.04 -1.27
C THR A 57 -9.49 2.58 -0.84
N ASP A 58 -9.77 1.66 -1.77
CA ASP A 58 -9.76 0.22 -1.49
C ASP A 58 -8.35 -0.25 -1.09
N MET A 59 -7.30 0.23 -1.77
CA MET A 59 -5.91 -0.07 -1.43
C MET A 59 -5.50 0.45 -0.06
N ALA A 60 -5.94 1.66 0.32
CA ALA A 60 -5.70 2.19 1.67
C ALA A 60 -6.33 1.28 2.73
N ALA A 61 -7.58 0.83 2.50
CA ALA A 61 -8.23 -0.15 3.37
C ALA A 61 -7.47 -1.49 3.42
N ILE A 62 -6.80 -1.88 2.33
CA ILE A 62 -5.91 -3.05 2.27
C ILE A 62 -4.66 -2.86 3.12
N CYS A 63 -3.96 -1.72 2.99
CA CYS A 63 -2.79 -1.44 3.83
C CYS A 63 -3.19 -1.34 5.31
N ASP A 64 -4.31 -0.69 5.61
CA ASP A 64 -4.89 -0.56 6.95
C ASP A 64 -5.43 -1.89 7.51
N ARG A 65 -5.43 -2.99 6.74
CA ARG A 65 -5.82 -4.32 7.23
C ARG A 65 -4.65 -5.11 7.80
N GLN A 66 -3.41 -4.73 7.51
CA GLN A 66 -2.24 -5.42 8.04
C GLN A 66 -2.19 -5.26 9.56
N ARG A 67 -1.95 -6.34 10.29
CA ARG A 67 -1.96 -6.37 11.77
C ARG A 67 -0.63 -6.89 12.27
N LEU A 68 -0.18 -6.33 13.39
CA LEU A 68 0.88 -6.93 14.20
C LEU A 68 0.32 -8.16 14.92
N ASP A 69 0.91 -9.32 14.69
CA ASP A 69 0.65 -10.52 15.48
C ASP A 69 1.57 -10.53 16.71
N VAL A 70 1.04 -10.08 17.84
CA VAL A 70 1.76 -9.99 19.11
C VAL A 70 2.12 -11.38 19.66
N GLY A 71 1.30 -12.40 19.41
CA GLY A 71 1.51 -13.75 19.95
C GLY A 71 2.64 -14.50 19.25
N SER A 72 2.78 -14.31 17.94
CA SER A 72 3.85 -14.90 17.14
C SER A 72 5.13 -14.05 17.11
N SER A 73 5.04 -12.78 17.53
CA SER A 73 6.19 -11.89 17.61
C SER A 73 7.09 -12.21 18.81
N THR A 74 8.37 -11.89 18.68
CA THR A 74 9.37 -12.02 19.74
C THR A 74 10.16 -10.71 19.90
N ALA A 75 11.04 -10.66 20.89
CA ALA A 75 11.91 -9.50 21.10
C ALA A 75 12.84 -9.19 19.90
N THR A 76 13.06 -10.15 18.99
CA THR A 76 13.97 -9.98 17.84
C THR A 76 13.27 -9.98 16.49
N HIS A 77 12.01 -10.43 16.43
CA HIS A 77 11.23 -10.55 15.20
C HIS A 77 9.80 -10.09 15.42
N THR A 78 9.33 -9.23 14.54
CA THR A 78 7.96 -8.75 14.47
C THR A 78 7.23 -9.53 13.39
N VAL A 79 6.08 -10.11 13.71
CA VAL A 79 5.24 -10.80 12.73
C VAL A 79 4.09 -9.91 12.32
N ILE A 80 4.02 -9.55 11.03
CA ILE A 80 2.88 -8.82 10.45
C ILE A 80 2.05 -9.82 9.66
N THR A 81 0.73 -9.75 9.80
CA THR A 81 -0.21 -10.62 9.09
C THR A 81 -1.22 -9.78 8.31
N ASP A 82 -1.70 -10.34 7.21
CA ASP A 82 -2.88 -9.87 6.50
C ASP A 82 -4.02 -10.88 6.74
N PRO A 83 -5.00 -10.57 7.59
CA PRO A 83 -6.06 -11.50 7.96
C PRO A 83 -6.96 -11.92 6.79
N SER A 84 -7.01 -11.12 5.72
CA SER A 84 -7.89 -11.37 4.58
C SER A 84 -7.28 -12.30 3.54
N THR A 85 -5.95 -12.26 3.38
CA THR A 85 -5.20 -13.14 2.46
C THR A 85 -4.56 -14.33 3.18
N GLY A 86 -4.38 -14.23 4.50
CA GLY A 86 -3.67 -15.22 5.30
C GLY A 86 -2.14 -15.13 5.19
N HIS A 87 -1.61 -14.14 4.46
CA HIS A 87 -0.17 -13.93 4.38
C HIS A 87 0.41 -13.42 5.70
N ALA A 88 1.66 -13.83 5.98
CA ALA A 88 2.41 -13.44 7.16
C ALA A 88 3.87 -13.16 6.79
N TRP A 89 4.44 -12.15 7.42
CA TRP A 89 5.84 -11.73 7.23
C TRP A 89 6.52 -11.63 8.59
N ALA A 90 7.61 -12.38 8.77
CA ALA A 90 8.48 -12.24 9.93
C ALA A 90 9.59 -11.24 9.60
N ILE A 91 9.61 -10.12 10.31
CA ILE A 91 10.51 -8.99 10.07
C ILE A 91 11.46 -8.86 11.26
N PRO A 92 12.78 -8.99 11.06
CA PRO A 92 13.75 -8.76 12.12
C PRO A 92 13.69 -7.31 12.64
N VAL A 93 13.74 -7.13 13.95
CA VAL A 93 13.74 -5.81 14.59
C VAL A 93 14.95 -4.96 14.14
N SER A 94 16.09 -5.59 13.88
CA SER A 94 17.28 -4.90 13.35
C SER A 94 17.01 -4.24 11.99
N LEU A 95 16.19 -4.85 11.13
CA LEU A 95 15.84 -4.29 9.83
C LEU A 95 14.88 -3.10 9.96
N ILE A 96 13.98 -3.13 10.95
CA ILE A 96 13.12 -1.99 11.31
C ILE A 96 14.00 -0.81 11.75
N TYR A 97 15.02 -1.07 12.58
CA TYR A 97 15.97 -0.04 12.98
C TYR A 97 16.72 0.55 11.78
N GLU A 98 17.26 -0.31 10.92
CA GLU A 98 18.05 0.11 9.77
C GLU A 98 17.23 0.95 8.77
N ARG A 99 15.99 0.55 8.50
CA ARG A 99 15.19 1.09 7.38
C ARG A 99 14.15 2.12 7.78
N ILE A 100 13.68 2.10 9.03
CA ILE A 100 12.63 3.01 9.49
C ILE A 100 13.19 3.96 10.54
N ILE A 101 13.83 3.44 11.59
CA ILE A 101 14.31 4.29 12.69
C ILE A 101 15.53 5.11 12.25
N ASN A 102 16.43 4.59 11.42
CA ASN A 102 17.58 5.34 10.92
C ASN A 102 17.27 6.17 9.64
N ALA A 103 16.02 6.14 9.15
CA ALA A 103 15.63 6.92 7.99
C ALA A 103 15.71 8.43 8.28
N PRO A 104 16.03 9.28 7.28
CA PRO A 104 16.17 10.74 7.47
C PRO A 104 14.91 11.42 8.00
N ASP A 105 13.74 10.83 7.77
CA ASP A 105 12.41 11.33 8.11
C ASP A 105 11.80 10.63 9.34
N ASN A 106 12.61 9.95 10.15
CA ASN A 106 12.16 9.17 11.31
C ASN A 106 11.43 9.99 12.40
N GLY A 107 11.58 11.32 12.40
CA GLY A 107 11.14 12.19 13.48
C GLY A 107 9.63 12.10 13.75
N ARG A 108 8.85 11.82 12.70
CA ARG A 108 7.39 11.63 12.78
C ARG A 108 6.96 10.39 13.56
N TYR A 109 7.86 9.43 13.76
CA TYR A 109 7.57 8.18 14.46
C TYR A 109 8.01 8.20 15.93
N ARG A 110 8.71 9.24 16.37
CA ARG A 110 9.15 9.37 17.77
C ARG A 110 7.96 9.74 18.65
N ILE A 111 7.64 8.87 19.61
CA ILE A 111 6.69 9.17 20.67
C ILE A 111 7.47 9.81 21.82
N THR A 112 7.09 11.02 22.24
CA THR A 112 7.57 11.60 23.49
C THR A 112 6.69 11.07 24.61
N ASN A 113 7.28 10.38 25.59
CA ASN A 113 6.55 10.06 26.81
C ASN A 113 6.23 11.38 27.53
N SER A 114 4.95 11.66 27.73
CA SER A 114 4.46 12.72 28.63
C SER A 114 4.71 12.35 30.08
#